data_AF-D7I7A9-F1
#
_entry.id   AF-D7I7A9-F1
#
_cell.length_a   1.000
_cell.length_b   1.000
_cell.length_c   1.000
_cell.angle_alpha   90.00
_cell.angle_beta   90.00
_cell.angle_gamma   90.00
#
_symmetry.space_group_name_H-M   'P 1'
#
loop_
_entity.id
_entity.type
_entity.pdbx_description
1 polymer ?
#
loop_
_entity_poly.entity_id
_entity_poly.type
_entity_poly.pdbx_seq_one_letter_code
_entity_poly.pdbx_strand_id
1 'polypeptide(L)'
;MPFSSFFQPIIPLNINPLNSKVMNNKKKNEGQADFSYYGLYLLDYLRTNKFEQADDTAFIRERADRAAETYEKARLEGYPADGAQELAMDTLLRGLRYSRYDILREVVENEFSDEVPEEKREAFIHKLLPLVGNVFSVYDLSDDNFALSSDYDLLYTELTGATVLYLDEYGV
;
A
#
# COMPACT_ATOMS: atom_id res chain seq x y z
N MET A 1 21.83 -11.81 -13.05
CA MET A 1 20.40 -11.73 -13.40
C MET A 1 20.05 -10.25 -13.55
N PRO A 2 19.39 -9.80 -14.63
CA PRO A 2 18.98 -8.41 -14.70
C PRO A 2 17.84 -8.19 -13.70
N PHE A 3 18.02 -7.26 -12.77
CA PHE A 3 16.94 -6.78 -11.90
C PHE A 3 15.81 -6.26 -12.79
N SER A 4 14.75 -7.05 -12.92
CA SER A 4 13.52 -6.56 -13.52
C SER A 4 12.83 -5.71 -12.47
N SER A 5 13.08 -4.39 -12.52
CA SER A 5 12.35 -3.41 -11.74
C SER A 5 10.89 -3.43 -12.21
N PHE A 6 10.09 -4.33 -11.65
CA PHE A 6 8.65 -4.37 -11.78
C PHE A 6 7.96 -3.48 -10.74
N PHE A 7 8.66 -2.50 -10.15
CA PHE A 7 8.01 -1.26 -9.76
C PHE A 7 7.50 -0.61 -11.03
N GLN A 8 6.29 -0.99 -11.45
CA GLN A 8 5.54 -0.21 -12.40
C GLN A 8 5.58 1.23 -11.89
N PRO A 9 5.82 2.22 -12.76
CA PRO A 9 5.65 3.61 -12.37
C PRO A 9 4.26 3.71 -11.75
N ILE A 10 4.20 4.35 -10.58
CA ILE A 10 2.99 4.87 -9.90
C ILE A 10 1.81 4.72 -10.85
N ILE A 11 0.89 3.79 -10.54
CA ILE A 11 -0.35 3.54 -11.28
C ILE A 11 -0.72 4.84 -11.99
N PRO A 12 -0.76 4.88 -13.34
CA PRO A 12 -1.02 6.13 -14.04
C PRO A 12 -2.27 6.72 -13.40
N LEU A 13 -2.14 7.94 -12.86
CA LEU A 13 -3.23 8.74 -12.33
C LEU A 13 -4.26 8.87 -13.45
N ASN A 14 -5.13 7.87 -13.56
CA ASN A 14 -6.35 8.00 -14.32
C ASN A 14 -7.24 8.86 -13.43
N ILE A 15 -7.07 10.17 -13.57
CA ILE A 15 -7.99 11.19 -13.10
C ILE A 15 -9.27 11.07 -13.95
N ASN A 16 -9.89 9.89 -13.94
CA ASN A 16 -11.30 9.83 -14.21
C ASN A 16 -11.96 10.32 -12.92
N PRO A 17 -12.55 11.53 -12.89
CA PRO A 17 -13.43 11.87 -11.79
C PRO A 17 -14.44 10.74 -11.72
N LEU A 18 -14.59 10.16 -10.52
CA LEU A 18 -15.53 9.08 -10.22
C LEU A 18 -16.69 9.13 -11.22
N ASN A 19 -16.77 8.14 -12.09
CA ASN A 19 -18.00 7.87 -12.82
C ASN A 19 -18.99 7.54 -11.71
N SER A 20 -19.70 8.57 -11.24
CA SER A 20 -20.63 8.58 -10.12
C SER A 20 -21.89 7.86 -10.57
N LYS A 21 -21.73 6.59 -10.94
CA LYS A 21 -22.83 5.67 -11.03
C LYS A 21 -23.21 5.36 -9.60
N VAL A 22 -24.14 6.17 -9.10
CA VAL A 22 -24.91 5.95 -7.88
C VAL A 22 -25.29 4.47 -7.80
N MET A 23 -24.54 3.69 -7.03
CA MET A 23 -24.85 2.28 -6.75
C MET A 23 -25.40 2.19 -5.34
N ASN A 24 -26.74 2.18 -5.29
CA ASN A 24 -27.52 1.73 -4.13
C ASN A 24 -27.13 0.29 -3.79
N ASN A 25 -26.21 0.10 -2.84
CA ASN A 25 -25.96 -1.18 -2.16
C ASN A 25 -25.92 -0.94 -0.65
N LYS A 26 -27.11 -0.78 -0.06
CA LYS A 26 -27.37 -0.40 1.34
C LYS A 26 -27.02 -1.48 2.38
N LYS A 27 -26.04 -2.37 2.14
CA LYS A 27 -25.69 -3.45 3.10
C LYS A 27 -24.19 -3.73 3.29
N LYS A 28 -23.27 -2.94 2.71
CA LYS A 28 -21.82 -3.02 3.00
C LYS A 28 -21.15 -1.68 3.35
N ASN A 29 -21.92 -0.61 3.47
CA ASN A 29 -21.42 0.77 3.53
C ASN A 29 -21.62 1.46 4.89
N GLU A 30 -21.72 0.72 5.99
CA GLU A 30 -21.97 1.34 7.30
C GLU A 30 -20.78 2.16 7.83
N GLY A 31 -19.57 2.01 7.25
CA GLY A 31 -18.41 2.86 7.56
C GLY A 31 -17.93 3.78 6.42
N GLN A 32 -18.41 3.59 5.19
CA GLN A 32 -17.98 4.40 4.03
C GLN A 32 -18.74 5.73 3.89
N ALA A 33 -19.96 5.81 4.43
CA ALA A 33 -20.79 7.02 4.35
C ALA A 33 -20.27 8.19 5.22
N ASP A 34 -19.31 7.93 6.11
CA ASP A 34 -18.80 8.89 7.10
C ASP A 34 -17.44 9.52 6.72
N PHE A 35 -16.86 9.15 5.57
CA PHE A 35 -15.55 9.65 5.17
C PHE A 35 -15.65 10.86 4.21
N SER A 36 -14.74 11.81 4.41
CA SER A 36 -14.50 12.92 3.47
C SER A 36 -13.92 12.42 2.14
N TYR A 37 -13.76 13.31 1.16
CA TYR A 37 -13.12 12.98 -0.12
C TYR A 37 -11.76 12.29 0.07
N TYR A 38 -10.86 12.87 0.87
CA TYR A 38 -9.55 12.29 1.15
C TYR A 38 -9.64 10.97 1.93
N GLY A 39 -10.64 10.82 2.81
CA GLY A 39 -10.86 9.57 3.55
C GLY A 39 -11.30 8.43 2.64
N LEU A 40 -12.21 8.70 1.70
CA LEU A 40 -12.63 7.71 0.70
C LEU A 40 -11.49 7.33 -0.25
N TYR A 41 -10.71 8.31 -0.69
CA TYR A 41 -9.52 8.06 -1.51
C TYR A 41 -8.52 7.16 -0.78
N LEU A 42 -8.18 7.53 0.46
CA LEU A 42 -7.20 6.78 1.25
C LEU A 42 -7.69 5.36 1.56
N LEU A 43 -8.97 5.19 1.91
CA LEU A 43 -9.54 3.87 2.13
C LEU A 43 -9.44 2.97 0.89
N ASP A 44 -9.75 3.52 -0.29
CA ASP A 44 -9.63 2.78 -1.56
C ASP A 44 -8.17 2.42 -1.86
N TYR A 45 -7.26 3.38 -1.67
CA TYR A 45 -5.82 3.18 -1.83
C TYR A 45 -5.28 2.08 -0.91
N LEU A 46 -5.60 2.14 0.39
CA LEU A 46 -5.14 1.16 1.38
C LEU A 46 -5.66 -0.24 1.06
N ARG A 47 -6.93 -0.37 0.66
CA ARG A 47 -7.52 -1.67 0.31
C ARG A 47 -6.93 -2.26 -0.96
N THR A 48 -6.73 -1.42 -1.98
CA THR A 48 -6.17 -1.85 -3.26
C THR A 48 -4.75 -2.38 -3.11
N ASN A 49 -3.94 -1.71 -2.28
CA ASN A 49 -2.55 -2.10 -2.02
C ASN A 49 -2.39 -2.93 -0.73
N LYS A 50 -3.49 -3.46 -0.18
CA LYS A 50 -3.52 -4.35 0.99
C LYS A 50 -2.69 -3.88 2.20
N PHE A 51 -2.75 -2.59 2.48
CA PHE A 51 -2.22 -2.03 3.71
C PHE A 51 -3.06 -2.49 4.91
N GLU A 52 -2.39 -2.78 6.01
CA GLU A 52 -3.06 -3.20 7.25
C GLU A 52 -3.90 -2.09 7.87
N GLN A 53 -3.54 -0.83 7.60
CA GLN A 53 -4.27 0.35 8.02
C GLN A 53 -5.65 0.48 7.35
N ALA A 54 -5.98 -0.37 6.36
CA ALA A 54 -7.26 -0.35 5.65
C ALA A 54 -8.48 -0.55 6.57
N ASP A 55 -8.31 -1.23 7.70
CA ASP A 55 -9.35 -1.44 8.70
C ASP A 55 -9.26 -0.45 9.88
N ASP A 56 -8.21 0.38 9.94
CA ASP A 56 -8.04 1.41 10.96
C ASP A 56 -8.76 2.70 10.56
N THR A 57 -10.02 2.79 10.97
CA THR A 57 -10.86 3.97 10.73
C THR A 57 -10.30 5.25 11.37
N ALA A 58 -9.61 5.15 12.51
CA ALA A 58 -9.04 6.32 13.18
C ALA A 58 -7.84 6.86 12.39
N PHE A 59 -6.95 5.97 11.95
CA PHE A 59 -5.85 6.32 11.05
C PHE A 59 -6.35 7.02 9.78
N ILE A 60 -7.37 6.46 9.12
CA ILE A 60 -7.90 7.02 7.87
C ILE A 60 -8.48 8.42 8.08
N ARG A 61 -9.26 8.62 9.17
CA ARG A 61 -9.83 9.94 9.49
C ARG A 61 -8.74 10.97 9.79
N GLU A 62 -7.84 10.66 10.71
CA GLU A 62 -6.75 11.56 11.09
C GLU A 62 -5.89 11.95 9.88
N ARG A 63 -5.61 10.99 8.99
CA ARG A 63 -4.81 11.23 7.78
C ARG A 63 -5.56 12.08 6.76
N ALA A 64 -6.86 11.83 6.57
CA ALA A 64 -7.71 12.61 5.68
C ALA A 64 -7.88 14.05 6.17
N ASP A 65 -8.04 14.25 7.48
CA ASP A 65 -8.17 15.57 8.10
C ASP A 65 -6.88 16.38 7.91
N ARG A 66 -5.71 15.77 8.15
CA ARG A 66 -4.41 16.41 7.85
C ARG A 66 -4.26 16.82 6.38
N ALA A 67 -4.68 15.97 5.45
CA ALA A 67 -4.63 16.30 4.03
C ALA A 67 -5.54 17.49 3.68
N ALA A 68 -6.75 17.52 4.26
CA ALA A 68 -7.67 18.64 4.10
C ALA A 68 -7.11 19.95 4.69
N GLU A 69 -6.52 19.89 5.89
CA GLU A 69 -5.85 21.04 6.51
C GLU A 69 -4.69 21.55 5.65
N THR A 70 -3.87 20.65 5.09
CA THR A 70 -2.79 21.03 4.16
C THR A 70 -3.35 21.74 2.92
N TYR A 71 -4.42 21.22 2.33
CA TYR A 71 -5.08 21.84 1.19
C TYR A 71 -5.55 23.26 1.53
N GLU A 72 -6.32 23.41 2.61
CA GLU A 72 -6.89 24.69 3.04
C GLU A 72 -5.80 25.72 3.32
N LYS A 73 -4.74 25.31 4.03
CA LYS A 73 -3.59 26.17 4.32
C LYS A 73 -2.90 26.63 3.04
N ALA A 74 -2.62 25.73 2.10
CA ALA A 74 -2.00 26.08 0.82
C ALA A 74 -2.88 27.06 0.02
N ARG A 75 -4.21 26.88 0.03
CA ARG A 75 -5.14 27.82 -0.59
C ARG A 75 -5.09 29.21 0.05
N LEU A 76 -4.97 29.30 1.37
CA LEU A 76 -4.82 30.57 2.09
C LEU A 76 -3.48 31.26 1.79
N GLU A 77 -2.43 30.48 1.54
CA GLU A 77 -1.10 30.97 1.15
C GLU A 77 -1.03 31.41 -0.33
N GLY A 78 -2.13 31.26 -1.08
CA GLY A 78 -2.26 31.74 -2.47
C GLY A 78 -1.90 30.70 -3.54
N TYR A 79 -1.69 29.43 -3.17
CA TYR A 79 -1.45 28.37 -4.13
C TYR A 79 -2.68 28.17 -5.04
N PRO A 80 -2.49 27.85 -6.33
CA PRO A 80 -3.58 27.38 -7.19
C PRO A 80 -4.17 26.07 -6.62
N ALA A 81 -5.40 25.77 -6.99
CA ALA A 81 -6.11 24.57 -6.52
C ALA A 81 -5.31 23.29 -6.78
N ASP A 82 -4.70 23.15 -7.96
CA ASP A 82 -3.92 21.97 -8.32
C ASP A 82 -2.67 21.81 -7.44
N GLY A 83 -1.96 22.90 -7.15
CA GLY A 83 -0.78 22.88 -6.27
C GLY A 83 -1.14 22.57 -4.82
N ALA A 84 -2.26 23.11 -4.32
CA ALA A 84 -2.77 22.75 -3.00
C ALA A 84 -3.18 21.27 -2.93
N GLN A 85 -3.77 20.74 -4.01
CA GLN A 85 -4.16 19.33 -4.11
C GLN A 85 -2.93 18.42 -4.11
N GLU A 86 -1.87 18.77 -4.82
CA GLU A 86 -0.61 18.00 -4.84
C GLU A 86 -0.03 17.85 -3.42
N LEU A 87 0.05 18.95 -2.66
CA LEU A 87 0.54 18.93 -1.28
C LEU A 87 -0.36 18.10 -0.35
N ALA A 88 -1.67 18.17 -0.55
CA ALA A 88 -2.62 17.37 0.22
C ALA A 88 -2.47 15.87 -0.08
N MET A 89 -2.28 15.50 -1.35
CA MET A 89 -2.06 14.10 -1.76
C MET A 89 -0.72 13.56 -1.24
N ASP A 90 0.34 14.36 -1.28
CA ASP A 90 1.62 14.02 -0.67
C ASP A 90 1.46 13.77 0.84
N THR A 91 0.77 14.67 1.54
CA THR A 91 0.45 14.49 2.97
C THR A 91 -0.34 13.20 3.21
N LEU A 92 -1.36 12.95 2.38
CA LEU A 92 -2.26 11.82 2.51
C LEU A 92 -1.51 10.49 2.39
N LEU A 93 -0.66 10.36 1.38
CA LEU A 93 -0.02 9.09 0.98
C LEU A 93 1.41 8.90 1.48
N ARG A 94 2.01 9.91 2.12
CA ARG A 94 3.37 9.83 2.64
C ARG A 94 3.57 8.62 3.57
N GLY A 95 4.60 7.84 3.28
CA GLY A 95 4.91 6.61 4.02
C GLY A 95 3.96 5.44 3.75
N LEU A 96 3.12 5.54 2.73
CA LEU A 96 2.24 4.46 2.24
C LEU A 96 2.65 4.01 0.84
N ARG A 97 3.93 4.16 0.47
CA ARG A 97 4.46 3.72 -0.83
C ARG A 97 4.60 2.20 -0.91
N TYR A 98 5.04 1.60 0.19
CA TYR A 98 5.47 0.21 0.24
C TYR A 98 4.59 -0.57 1.20
N SER A 99 3.72 -1.41 0.66
CA SER A 99 2.95 -2.34 1.49
C SER A 99 3.80 -3.59 1.75
N ARG A 100 3.68 -4.16 2.95
CA ARG A 100 4.33 -5.43 3.30
C ARG A 100 3.85 -6.57 2.41
N TYR A 101 2.58 -6.53 2.04
CA TYR A 101 1.97 -7.48 1.14
C TYR A 101 2.63 -7.45 -0.24
N ASP A 102 2.81 -6.27 -0.85
CA ASP A 102 3.34 -6.15 -2.20
C ASP A 102 4.80 -6.59 -2.26
N ILE A 103 5.62 -6.23 -1.27
CA ILE A 103 7.02 -6.68 -1.19
C ILE A 103 7.09 -8.21 -1.05
N LEU A 104 6.29 -8.80 -0.16
CA LEU A 104 6.30 -10.26 0.01
C LEU A 104 5.77 -10.98 -1.24
N ARG A 105 4.75 -10.40 -1.89
CA ARG A 105 4.24 -10.89 -3.17
C ARG A 105 5.34 -10.88 -4.23
N GLU A 106 6.09 -9.79 -4.34
CA GLU A 106 7.21 -9.68 -5.28
C GLU A 106 8.26 -10.77 -5.05
N VAL A 107 8.67 -11.00 -3.80
CA VAL A 107 9.60 -12.09 -3.45
C VAL A 107 9.07 -13.45 -3.89
N VAL A 108 7.80 -13.76 -3.58
CA VAL A 108 7.17 -15.04 -3.94
C VAL A 108 7.06 -15.20 -5.46
N GLU A 109 6.73 -14.12 -6.18
CA GLU A 109 6.56 -14.16 -7.64
C GLU A 109 7.88 -14.28 -8.39
N ASN A 110 8.96 -13.68 -7.88
CA ASN A 110 10.26 -13.65 -8.53
C ASN A 110 11.13 -14.85 -8.17
N GLU A 111 11.16 -15.23 -6.91
CA GLU A 111 12.10 -16.24 -6.40
C GLU A 111 11.49 -17.63 -6.26
N PHE A 112 10.15 -17.73 -6.19
CA PHE A 112 9.45 -18.98 -5.88
C PHE A 112 8.36 -19.32 -6.91
N SER A 113 8.51 -18.86 -8.16
CA SER A 113 7.50 -19.08 -9.20
C SER A 113 7.32 -20.55 -9.55
N ASP A 114 8.36 -21.36 -9.39
CA ASP A 114 8.37 -22.80 -9.71
C ASP A 114 7.81 -23.64 -8.55
N GLU A 115 7.94 -23.15 -7.31
CA GLU A 115 7.50 -23.79 -6.08
C GLU A 115 6.07 -23.41 -5.70
N VAL A 116 5.67 -22.16 -5.94
CA VAL A 116 4.35 -21.62 -5.58
C VAL A 116 3.55 -21.25 -6.84
N PRO A 117 2.65 -22.15 -7.29
CA PRO A 117 1.76 -21.90 -8.41
C PRO A 117 0.93 -20.63 -8.21
N GLU A 118 0.67 -19.89 -9.29
CA GLU A 118 -0.03 -18.60 -9.28
C GLU A 118 -1.37 -18.67 -8.53
N GLU A 119 -2.13 -19.75 -8.72
CA GLU A 119 -3.43 -19.96 -8.08
C GLU A 119 -3.35 -20.16 -6.55
N LYS A 120 -2.17 -20.44 -6.01
CA LYS A 120 -1.91 -20.60 -4.57
C LYS A 120 -1.22 -19.39 -3.94
N ARG A 121 -0.60 -18.50 -4.72
CA ARG A 121 0.23 -17.39 -4.20
C ARG A 121 -0.51 -16.52 -3.21
N GLU A 122 -1.75 -16.12 -3.51
CA GLU A 122 -2.55 -15.29 -2.61
C GLU A 122 -2.72 -15.94 -1.24
N ALA A 123 -3.11 -17.22 -1.20
CA ALA A 123 -3.30 -17.95 0.04
C ALA A 123 -1.97 -18.18 0.78
N PHE A 124 -0.89 -18.44 0.04
CA PHE A 124 0.45 -18.60 0.57
C PHE A 124 0.96 -17.32 1.24
N ILE A 125 0.89 -16.18 0.53
CA ILE A 125 1.28 -14.87 1.04
C ILE A 125 0.45 -14.53 2.28
N HIS A 126 -0.86 -14.77 2.26
CA HIS A 126 -1.71 -14.49 3.42
C HIS A 126 -1.33 -15.28 4.68
N LYS A 127 -0.86 -16.53 4.52
CA LYS A 127 -0.34 -17.34 5.65
C LYS A 127 1.04 -16.86 6.11
N LEU A 128 1.93 -16.52 5.19
CA LEU A 128 3.32 -16.20 5.48
C LEU A 128 3.49 -14.77 6.04
N LEU A 129 2.73 -13.81 5.52
CA LEU A 129 2.81 -12.39 5.88
C LEU A 129 2.83 -12.12 7.41
N PRO A 130 1.94 -12.71 8.24
CA PRO A 130 1.99 -12.51 9.68
C PRO A 130 3.22 -13.14 10.35
N LEU A 131 3.81 -14.20 9.77
CA LEU A 131 4.97 -14.90 10.33
C LEU A 131 6.26 -14.12 10.12
N VAL A 132 6.38 -13.41 9.00
CA VAL A 132 7.54 -12.55 8.69
C VAL A 132 7.38 -11.11 9.17
N GLY A 133 6.37 -10.85 10.01
CA GLY A 133 6.11 -9.49 10.52
C GLY A 133 7.28 -8.89 11.30
N ASN A 134 8.07 -9.72 11.97
CA ASN A 134 9.28 -9.31 12.69
C ASN A 134 10.40 -8.85 11.74
N VAL A 135 10.57 -9.50 10.58
CA VAL A 135 11.54 -9.09 9.55
C VAL A 135 11.21 -7.67 9.09
N PHE A 136 9.96 -7.41 8.71
CA PHE A 136 9.52 -6.08 8.29
C PHE A 136 9.70 -5.01 9.38
N SER A 137 9.57 -5.35 10.66
CA SER A 137 9.66 -4.39 11.77
C SER A 137 11.05 -3.75 11.96
N VAL A 138 12.09 -4.32 11.35
CA VAL A 138 13.46 -3.80 11.38
C VAL A 138 13.64 -2.61 10.43
N TYR A 139 12.78 -2.49 9.42
CA TYR A 139 12.96 -1.55 8.31
C TYR A 139 11.95 -0.40 8.33
N ASP A 140 12.39 0.78 7.91
CA ASP A 140 11.52 1.94 7.74
C ASP A 140 10.88 1.97 6.35
N LEU A 141 9.76 1.27 6.21
CA LEU A 141 8.98 1.26 4.95
C LEU A 141 8.31 2.61 4.65
N SER A 142 8.38 3.58 5.57
CA SER A 142 7.81 4.90 5.36
C SER A 142 8.72 5.85 4.58
N ASP A 143 10.00 5.50 4.38
CA ASP A 143 10.92 6.23 3.52
C ASP A 143 10.51 6.08 2.04
N ASP A 144 10.19 7.19 1.38
CA ASP A 144 9.81 7.20 -0.04
C ASP A 144 10.95 6.72 -0.97
N ASN A 145 12.20 6.69 -0.49
CA ASN A 145 13.36 6.18 -1.24
C ASN A 145 13.76 4.77 -0.80
N PHE A 146 12.96 4.08 0.01
CA PHE A 146 13.31 2.78 0.58
C PHE A 146 13.77 1.78 -0.49
N ALA A 147 13.09 1.70 -1.65
CA ALA A 147 13.47 0.80 -2.74
C ALA A 147 14.83 1.09 -3.40
N LEU A 148 15.44 2.25 -3.16
CA LEU A 148 16.78 2.61 -3.63
C LEU A 148 17.87 2.41 -2.57
N SER A 149 17.47 2.00 -1.36
CA SER A 149 18.38 1.81 -0.23
C SER A 149 18.93 0.38 -0.18
N SER A 150 20.06 0.18 0.50
CA SER A 150 20.57 -1.16 0.82
C SER A 150 19.63 -1.95 1.72
N ASP A 151 18.76 -1.26 2.47
CA ASP A 151 17.83 -1.89 3.40
C ASP A 151 16.75 -2.66 2.64
N TYR A 152 16.39 -2.22 1.44
CA TYR A 152 15.50 -2.99 0.56
C TYR A 152 16.12 -4.32 0.15
N ASP A 153 17.39 -4.32 -0.30
CA ASP A 153 18.09 -5.54 -0.69
C ASP A 153 18.23 -6.53 0.47
N LEU A 154 18.48 -6.00 1.68
CA LEU A 154 18.52 -6.80 2.91
C LEU A 154 17.16 -7.39 3.24
N LEU A 155 16.10 -6.57 3.25
CA LEU A 155 14.74 -7.04 3.50
C LEU A 155 14.35 -8.13 2.51
N TYR A 156 14.59 -7.91 1.21
CA TYR A 156 14.31 -8.88 0.17
C TYR A 156 15.03 -10.21 0.43
N THR A 157 16.32 -10.15 0.77
CA THR A 157 17.12 -11.35 1.09
C THR A 157 16.58 -12.09 2.32
N GLU A 158 16.23 -11.37 3.39
CA GLU A 158 15.67 -11.97 4.60
C GLU A 158 14.31 -12.61 4.36
N LEU A 159 13.43 -11.97 3.59
CA LEU A 159 12.14 -12.53 3.19
C LEU A 159 12.30 -13.78 2.33
N THR A 160 13.25 -13.79 1.38
CA THR A 160 13.56 -14.99 0.59
C THR A 160 14.00 -16.14 1.49
N GLY A 161 14.92 -15.89 2.42
CA GLY A 161 15.36 -16.90 3.40
C GLY A 161 14.21 -17.42 4.29
N ALA A 162 13.37 -16.52 4.80
CA ALA A 162 12.21 -16.90 5.60
C ALA A 162 11.18 -17.72 4.79
N THR A 163 11.01 -17.41 3.50
CA THR A 163 10.10 -18.12 2.61
C THR A 163 10.60 -19.54 2.33
N VAL A 164 11.92 -19.74 2.11
CA VAL A 164 12.53 -21.07 2.00
C VAL A 164 12.23 -21.91 3.25
N LEU A 165 12.50 -21.35 4.44
CA LEU A 165 12.28 -22.05 5.71
C LEU A 165 10.81 -22.43 5.90
N TYR A 166 9.89 -21.56 5.53
CA TYR A 166 8.45 -21.84 5.62
C TYR A 166 8.04 -22.97 4.66
N LEU A 167 8.53 -22.95 3.41
CA LEU A 167 8.25 -23.99 2.42
C LEU A 167 8.80 -25.36 2.87
N ASP A 168 9.99 -25.40 3.45
CA ASP A 168 10.61 -26.63 3.96
C ASP A 168 9.79 -27.27 5.09
N GLU A 169 9.18 -26.45 5.95
CA GLU A 169 8.43 -26.93 7.12
C GLU A 169 6.96 -27.25 6.79
N TYR A 170 6.31 -26.44 5.95
CA TYR A 170 4.85 -26.47 5.74
C TYR A 170 4.41 -26.70 4.30
N GLY A 171 5.30 -26.54 3.32
CA GLY A 171 4.95 -26.52 1.90
C GLY A 171 4.03 -25.34 1.53
N VAL A 172 3.19 -25.54 0.51
CA VAL A 172 2.30 -24.51 -0.08
C VAL A 172 0.86 -24.62 0.44
#